data_AF-A0A2I1CVG9-F1
#
_entry.id   AF-A0A2I1CVG9-F1
#
_cell.length_a   1.000
_cell.length_b   1.000
_cell.length_c   1.000
_cell.angle_alpha   90.00
_cell.angle_beta   90.00
_cell.angle_gamma   90.00
#
_symmetry.space_group_name_H-M   'P 1'
#
loop_
_entity.id
_entity.type
_entity.pdbx_description
1 polymer ?
#
loop_
_entity_poly.entity_id
_entity_poly.type
_entity_poly.pdbx_seq_one_letter_code
_entity_poly.pdbx_strand_id
1 'polypeptide(L)'
;MRIHRHFRPLLSPFPLSSPIHHISPTSRSKTIHTFTQRLFKLPTPPTPTPNTHTNLPTFLTYTTRTALSPHSTTYIGTHYEYTVQQTLRASNFTLHRTGGRADAGIDLLGTWHVPGREHPVRTIVQCKALKTKLGPNLVRELEGTFASAPAGWRTGDEVGVLVSPREATRGVREALARSAFPLVWMLVGRDGVLRQALWNGRKKEGGAAVGLTWDGEELSGMDAVEGEMASAEKRWMGMWMDGGGEMGDAERWELLEVVERIFPEEKPLLLGTGKRCSALSKEERARVVQALRERRALEGEERVAASG
;
A
#
# COMPACT_ATOMS: atom_id res chain seq x y z
N MET A 1 -28.58 47.89 -2.31
CA MET A 1 -27.44 47.16 -2.89
C MET A 1 -27.27 45.84 -2.12
N ARG A 2 -27.98 44.80 -2.56
CA ARG A 2 -27.97 43.43 -2.03
C ARG A 2 -28.10 42.53 -3.24
N ILE A 3 -27.03 41.81 -3.59
CA ILE A 3 -27.04 40.88 -4.72
C ILE A 3 -27.46 39.52 -4.16
N HIS A 4 -28.67 39.08 -4.52
CA HIS A 4 -29.12 37.70 -4.35
C HIS A 4 -28.29 36.78 -5.24
N ARG A 5 -27.68 35.73 -4.68
CA ARG A 5 -27.21 34.57 -5.45
C ARG A 5 -28.08 33.37 -5.09
N HIS A 6 -28.88 32.96 -6.07
CA HIS A 6 -29.66 31.75 -6.06
C HIS A 6 -28.75 30.53 -6.01
N PHE A 7 -28.87 29.72 -4.96
CA PHE A 7 -28.42 28.33 -4.96
C PHE A 7 -29.49 27.50 -5.70
N ARG A 8 -29.17 27.02 -6.90
CA ARG A 8 -29.93 25.93 -7.53
C ARG A 8 -29.28 24.60 -7.12
N PRO A 9 -30.02 23.63 -6.55
CA PRO A 9 -29.51 22.29 -6.40
C PRO A 9 -29.57 21.59 -7.77
N LEU A 10 -28.41 21.19 -8.30
CA LEU A 10 -28.35 20.29 -9.44
C LEU A 10 -28.64 18.87 -8.95
N LEU A 11 -29.92 18.51 -8.93
CA LEU A 11 -30.36 17.11 -8.93
C LEU A 11 -30.25 16.62 -10.38
N SER A 12 -29.18 15.90 -10.72
CA SER A 12 -29.17 15.03 -11.91
C SER A 12 -29.54 13.61 -11.50
N PRO A 13 -30.46 12.94 -12.21
CA PRO A 13 -30.72 11.52 -12.00
C PRO A 13 -29.58 10.73 -12.64
N PHE A 14 -28.75 10.08 -11.82
CA PHE A 14 -27.70 9.19 -12.32
C PHE A 14 -28.32 7.88 -12.84
N PRO A 15 -27.86 7.34 -13.97
CA PRO A 15 -28.37 6.06 -14.46
C PRO A 15 -27.91 4.94 -13.53
N LEU A 16 -28.87 4.15 -13.04
CA LEU A 16 -28.59 2.84 -12.47
C LEU A 16 -28.12 1.92 -13.60
N SER A 17 -26.83 1.58 -13.62
CA SER A 17 -26.27 0.29 -14.05
C SER A 17 -24.82 0.49 -14.51
N SER A 18 -23.88 0.46 -13.57
CA SER A 18 -22.50 0.06 -13.89
C SER A 18 -22.40 -1.46 -13.64
N PRO A 19 -21.75 -2.22 -14.53
CA PRO A 19 -21.62 -3.66 -14.36
C PRO A 19 -20.89 -3.98 -13.04
N ILE A 20 -21.47 -4.86 -12.25
CA ILE A 20 -20.82 -5.43 -11.06
C ILE A 20 -19.64 -6.25 -11.58
N HIS A 21 -18.41 -5.74 -11.40
CA HIS A 21 -17.22 -6.50 -11.77
C HIS A 21 -17.09 -7.70 -10.84
N HIS A 22 -17.34 -8.90 -11.38
CA HIS A 22 -16.81 -10.13 -10.83
C HIS A 22 -15.29 -10.08 -11.01
N ILE A 23 -14.58 -9.66 -9.96
CA ILE A 23 -13.12 -9.66 -9.94
C ILE A 23 -12.68 -11.12 -9.91
N SER A 24 -11.96 -11.54 -10.96
CA SER A 24 -11.47 -12.91 -11.09
C SER A 24 -10.47 -13.20 -9.96
N PRO A 25 -10.62 -14.31 -9.21
CA PRO A 25 -9.85 -14.60 -7.99
C PRO A 25 -8.39 -15.03 -8.25
N THR A 26 -7.84 -14.75 -9.42
CA THR A 26 -6.54 -15.27 -9.87
C THR A 26 -5.33 -14.40 -9.51
N SER A 27 -5.51 -13.24 -8.87
CA SER A 27 -4.37 -12.44 -8.38
C SER A 27 -3.64 -13.20 -7.28
N ARG A 28 -2.57 -13.91 -7.66
CA ARG A 28 -1.63 -14.50 -6.70
C ARG A 28 -0.94 -13.34 -6.00
N SER A 29 -1.12 -13.22 -4.70
CA SER A 29 -0.36 -12.30 -3.85
C SER A 29 1.14 -12.57 -4.05
N LYS A 30 1.81 -11.75 -4.86
CA LYS A 30 3.27 -11.76 -4.98
C LYS A 30 3.82 -10.86 -3.90
N THR A 31 4.78 -11.36 -3.13
CA THR A 31 5.56 -10.51 -2.24
C THR A 31 6.53 -9.71 -3.10
N ILE A 32 6.50 -8.38 -3.00
CA ILE A 32 7.48 -7.51 -3.65
C ILE A 32 8.88 -7.92 -3.15
N HIS A 33 9.83 -8.08 -4.08
CA HIS A 33 11.20 -8.51 -3.74
C HIS A 33 11.86 -7.52 -2.77
N THR A 34 12.69 -8.01 -1.84
CA THR A 34 13.31 -7.18 -0.78
C THR A 34 14.15 -6.05 -1.35
N PHE A 35 14.86 -6.31 -2.44
CA PHE A 35 15.61 -5.29 -3.17
C PHE A 35 14.69 -4.16 -3.66
N THR A 36 13.62 -4.51 -4.37
CA THR A 36 12.61 -3.57 -4.88
C THR A 36 11.94 -2.80 -3.74
N GLN A 37 11.63 -3.46 -2.62
CA GLN A 37 11.08 -2.80 -1.43
C GLN A 37 12.01 -1.69 -0.92
N ARG A 38 13.30 -2.00 -0.74
CA ARG A 38 14.28 -1.01 -0.28
C ARG A 38 14.46 0.10 -1.31
N LEU A 39 14.65 -0.25 -2.58
CA LEU A 39 14.84 0.69 -3.68
C LEU A 39 13.69 1.71 -3.80
N PHE A 40 12.45 1.27 -3.63
CA PHE A 40 11.27 2.16 -3.66
C PHE A 40 10.89 2.73 -2.28
N LYS A 41 11.70 2.48 -1.24
CA LYS A 41 11.46 2.95 0.14
C LYS A 41 10.11 2.53 0.69
N LEU A 42 9.71 1.31 0.31
CA LEU A 42 8.55 0.66 0.87
C LEU A 42 8.86 0.24 2.32
N PRO A 43 7.86 0.23 3.19
CA PRO A 43 8.08 -0.11 4.58
C PRO A 43 8.28 -1.63 4.68
N THR A 44 9.21 -2.07 5.52
CA THR A 44 9.49 -3.50 5.71
C THR A 44 8.27 -4.20 6.29
N PRO A 45 7.66 -5.18 5.60
CA PRO A 45 6.48 -5.88 6.08
C PRO A 45 6.65 -6.39 7.51
N PRO A 46 5.60 -6.38 8.34
CA PRO A 46 5.66 -6.95 9.69
C PRO A 46 6.12 -8.41 9.61
N THR A 47 7.08 -8.79 10.46
CA THR A 47 7.63 -10.13 10.50
C THR A 47 6.52 -11.14 10.82
N PRO A 48 6.27 -12.15 9.97
CA PRO A 48 5.31 -13.19 10.29
C PRO A 48 5.80 -13.95 11.51
N THR A 49 4.93 -14.15 12.50
CA THR A 49 5.27 -15.04 13.63
C THR A 49 5.49 -16.47 13.13
N PRO A 50 6.57 -17.16 13.54
CA PRO A 50 6.80 -18.56 13.18
C PRO A 50 5.57 -19.41 13.52
N ASN A 51 5.14 -20.29 12.60
CA ASN A 51 3.93 -21.14 12.69
C ASN A 51 2.58 -20.46 12.43
N THR A 52 2.56 -19.24 11.90
CA THR A 52 1.32 -18.59 11.50
C THR A 52 1.10 -18.60 9.99
N HIS A 53 -0.17 -18.64 9.61
CA HIS A 53 -0.62 -18.46 8.24
C HIS A 53 -0.37 -17.01 7.79
N THR A 54 -0.10 -16.83 6.50
CA THR A 54 0.24 -15.52 5.89
C THR A 54 -0.69 -15.10 4.77
N ASN A 55 -1.58 -15.99 4.33
CA ASN A 55 -2.59 -15.77 3.30
C ASN A 55 -3.80 -16.69 3.52
N LEU A 56 -4.88 -16.48 2.74
CA LEU A 56 -6.10 -17.27 2.87
C LEU A 56 -5.86 -18.79 2.69
N PRO A 57 -5.12 -19.28 1.68
CA PRO A 57 -4.87 -20.71 1.53
C PRO A 57 -4.16 -21.33 2.75
N THR A 58 -3.08 -20.72 3.23
CA THR A 58 -2.33 -21.22 4.41
C THR A 58 -3.17 -21.15 5.69
N PHE A 59 -4.06 -20.16 5.80
CA PHE A 59 -5.03 -20.08 6.89
C PHE A 59 -6.03 -21.23 6.85
N LEU A 60 -6.61 -21.54 5.69
CA LEU A 60 -7.53 -22.67 5.56
C LEU A 60 -6.84 -24.00 5.93
N THR A 61 -5.61 -24.23 5.45
CA THR A 61 -4.80 -25.39 5.88
C THR A 61 -4.58 -25.42 7.39
N TYR A 62 -4.29 -24.29 8.01
CA TYR A 62 -4.14 -24.17 9.47
C TYR A 62 -5.45 -24.55 10.18
N THR A 63 -6.60 -24.02 9.74
CA THR A 63 -7.89 -24.28 10.39
C THR A 63 -8.29 -25.75 10.35
N THR A 64 -8.01 -26.43 9.23
CA THR A 64 -8.20 -27.88 9.11
C THR A 64 -7.30 -28.63 10.08
N ARG A 65 -6.01 -28.28 10.14
CA ARG A 65 -5.02 -28.95 11.01
C ARG A 65 -5.33 -28.78 12.50
N THR A 66 -5.84 -27.62 12.91
CA THR A 66 -6.13 -27.33 14.32
C THR A 66 -7.60 -27.53 14.68
N ALA A 67 -8.43 -28.03 13.77
CA ALA A 67 -9.88 -28.14 13.92
C ALA A 67 -10.55 -26.85 14.42
N LEU A 68 -10.10 -25.68 13.92
CA LEU A 68 -10.67 -24.40 14.32
C LEU A 68 -12.11 -24.29 13.79
N SER A 69 -13.07 -24.10 14.69
CA SER A 69 -14.49 -24.00 14.32
C SER A 69 -14.75 -22.83 13.35
N PRO A 70 -15.40 -23.07 12.19
CA PRO A 70 -15.80 -22.03 11.26
C PRO A 70 -16.79 -20.99 11.84
N HIS A 71 -17.43 -21.32 12.96
CA HIS A 71 -18.37 -20.42 13.65
C HIS A 71 -17.71 -19.57 14.74
N SER A 72 -16.43 -19.82 15.05
CA SER A 72 -15.70 -19.03 16.02
C SER A 72 -15.46 -17.61 15.52
N THR A 73 -15.41 -16.65 16.46
CA THR A 73 -15.07 -15.25 16.15
C THR A 73 -13.67 -15.13 15.55
N THR A 74 -12.71 -15.94 16.02
CA THR A 74 -11.35 -15.99 15.48
C THR A 74 -11.35 -16.43 14.02
N TYR A 75 -12.07 -17.50 13.67
CA TYR A 75 -12.16 -17.95 12.27
C TYR A 75 -12.79 -16.88 11.39
N ILE A 76 -13.94 -16.34 11.83
CA ILE A 76 -14.70 -15.35 11.07
C ILE A 76 -13.91 -14.08 10.84
N GLY A 77 -13.22 -13.56 11.87
CA GLY A 77 -12.37 -12.36 11.78
C GLY A 77 -11.18 -12.60 10.86
N THR A 78 -10.39 -13.63 11.15
CA THR A 78 -9.17 -13.94 10.39
C THR A 78 -9.47 -14.23 8.91
N HIS A 79 -10.53 -14.99 8.62
CA HIS A 79 -10.95 -15.23 7.23
C HIS A 79 -11.33 -13.93 6.53
N TYR A 80 -12.04 -13.05 7.22
CA TYR A 80 -12.47 -11.77 6.66
C TYR A 80 -11.29 -10.82 6.42
N GLU A 81 -10.33 -10.75 7.34
CA GLU A 81 -9.06 -10.02 7.15
C GLU A 81 -8.36 -10.46 5.87
N TYR A 82 -8.23 -11.77 5.64
CA TYR A 82 -7.63 -12.30 4.41
C TYR A 82 -8.43 -12.03 3.15
N THR A 83 -9.76 -12.07 3.27
CA THR A 83 -10.65 -11.70 2.16
C THR A 83 -10.41 -10.25 1.77
N VAL A 84 -10.38 -9.33 2.75
CA VAL A 84 -10.09 -7.91 2.53
C VAL A 84 -8.69 -7.70 1.96
N GLN A 85 -7.68 -8.36 2.51
CA GLN A 85 -6.29 -8.30 2.01
C GLN A 85 -6.22 -8.66 0.52
N GLN A 86 -6.90 -9.74 0.10
CA GLN A 86 -6.92 -10.17 -1.28
C GLN A 86 -7.76 -9.23 -2.16
N THR A 87 -8.95 -8.82 -1.72
CA THR A 87 -9.84 -7.94 -2.48
C THR A 87 -9.20 -6.60 -2.79
N LEU A 88 -8.53 -5.98 -1.82
CA LEU A 88 -7.98 -4.64 -2.00
C LEU A 88 -6.72 -4.60 -2.89
N ARG A 89 -6.14 -5.75 -3.27
CA ARG A 89 -5.11 -5.78 -4.32
C ARG A 89 -5.62 -5.21 -5.64
N ALA A 90 -6.90 -5.45 -5.99
CA ALA A 90 -7.51 -4.88 -7.19
C ALA A 90 -7.63 -3.34 -7.12
N SER A 91 -7.39 -2.74 -5.96
CA SER A 91 -7.44 -1.30 -5.73
C SER A 91 -6.07 -0.71 -5.39
N ASN A 92 -5.00 -1.35 -5.89
CA ASN A 92 -3.60 -0.94 -5.70
C ASN A 92 -3.08 -0.99 -4.25
N PHE A 93 -3.70 -1.79 -3.39
CA PHE A 93 -3.18 -2.01 -2.04
C PHE A 93 -2.21 -3.20 -2.02
N THR A 94 -1.10 -3.04 -1.30
CA THR A 94 -0.32 -4.15 -0.75
C THR A 94 -0.48 -4.13 0.74
N LEU A 95 -1.10 -5.18 1.30
CA LEU A 95 -1.43 -5.27 2.73
C LEU A 95 -0.81 -6.53 3.32
N HIS A 96 -0.43 -6.44 4.59
CA HIS A 96 0.12 -7.51 5.40
C HIS A 96 -0.70 -7.60 6.69
N ARG A 97 -1.15 -8.80 7.02
CA ARG A 97 -1.86 -9.05 8.26
C ARG A 97 -0.89 -8.94 9.45
N THR A 98 -1.27 -8.16 10.45
CA THR A 98 -0.51 -7.94 11.70
C THR A 98 -1.00 -8.77 12.87
N GLY A 99 -2.12 -9.47 12.69
CA GLY A 99 -2.97 -9.99 13.75
C GLY A 99 -2.25 -10.67 14.92
N GLY A 100 -2.76 -10.41 16.13
CA GLY A 100 -2.25 -11.01 17.36
C GLY A 100 -2.79 -10.27 18.59
N ARG A 101 -2.56 -10.85 19.78
CA ARG A 101 -2.84 -10.14 21.04
C ARG A 101 -1.84 -8.96 21.12
N ALA A 102 -2.34 -7.72 21.17
CA ALA A 102 -1.58 -6.46 21.22
C ALA A 102 -1.27 -5.75 19.88
N ASP A 103 -2.06 -5.98 18.84
CA ASP A 103 -1.99 -5.23 17.56
C ASP A 103 -2.59 -3.80 17.62
N ALA A 104 -2.96 -3.33 18.81
CA ALA A 104 -3.60 -2.03 19.06
C ALA A 104 -4.86 -1.77 18.21
N GLY A 105 -5.53 -2.82 17.71
CA GLY A 105 -6.70 -2.71 16.85
C GLY A 105 -6.39 -2.54 15.36
N ILE A 106 -5.14 -2.79 14.95
CA ILE A 106 -4.69 -2.81 13.56
C ILE A 106 -4.71 -4.24 13.03
N ASP A 107 -5.57 -4.51 12.06
CA ASP A 107 -5.71 -5.86 11.50
C ASP A 107 -4.78 -6.08 10.29
N LEU A 108 -4.64 -5.07 9.43
CA LEU A 108 -3.70 -5.08 8.30
C LEU A 108 -2.89 -3.76 8.23
N LEU A 109 -1.64 -3.88 7.79
CA LEU A 109 -0.75 -2.75 7.49
C LEU A 109 -0.19 -2.86 6.09
N GLY A 110 0.02 -1.74 5.42
CA GLY A 110 0.74 -1.77 4.17
C GLY A 110 0.77 -0.44 3.43
N THR A 111 0.68 -0.51 2.12
CA THR A 111 0.78 0.64 1.22
C THR A 111 -0.38 0.68 0.23
N TRP A 112 -0.81 1.88 -0.11
CA TRP A 112 -1.75 2.15 -1.19
C TRP A 112 -1.07 2.94 -2.30
N HIS A 113 -0.97 2.32 -3.48
CA HIS A 113 -0.34 2.92 -4.65
C HIS A 113 -1.39 3.69 -5.45
N VAL A 114 -1.53 4.94 -5.09
CA VAL A 114 -2.50 5.86 -5.67
C VAL A 114 -1.98 6.39 -7.01
N PRO A 115 -2.78 6.37 -8.10
CA PRO A 115 -2.38 6.94 -9.39
C PRO A 115 -1.97 8.41 -9.25
N GLY A 116 -1.00 8.84 -10.06
CA GLY A 116 -0.50 10.22 -10.02
C GLY A 116 0.38 10.56 -8.80
N ARG A 117 0.59 9.61 -7.86
CA ARG A 117 1.54 9.78 -6.74
C ARG A 117 2.79 8.93 -6.92
N GLU A 118 3.95 9.56 -6.78
CA GLU A 118 5.26 8.91 -6.87
C GLU A 118 5.58 8.07 -5.62
N HIS A 119 5.00 8.42 -4.47
CA HIS A 119 5.17 7.69 -3.21
C HIS A 119 3.84 7.07 -2.78
N PRO A 120 3.83 5.77 -2.45
CA PRO A 120 2.62 5.13 -1.98
C PRO A 120 2.27 5.58 -0.56
N VAL A 121 0.97 5.67 -0.30
CA VAL A 121 0.41 6.12 0.98
C VAL A 121 0.49 4.99 2.01
N ARG A 122 1.03 5.27 3.20
CA ARG A 122 1.02 4.31 4.32
C ARG A 122 -0.42 4.05 4.74
N THR A 123 -0.79 2.78 4.88
CA THR A 123 -2.18 2.40 5.15
C THR A 123 -2.28 1.56 6.41
N ILE A 124 -3.18 1.96 7.30
CA ILE A 124 -3.57 1.24 8.50
C ILE A 124 -5.01 0.77 8.31
N VAL A 125 -5.25 -0.54 8.37
CA VAL A 125 -6.56 -1.11 8.08
C VAL A 125 -7.12 -1.82 9.30
N GLN A 126 -8.38 -1.52 9.60
CA GLN A 126 -9.17 -2.23 10.58
C GLN A 126 -10.35 -2.93 9.88
N CYS A 127 -10.50 -4.24 10.11
CA CYS A 127 -11.51 -5.11 9.54
C CYS A 127 -12.57 -5.47 10.60
N LYS A 128 -13.82 -5.08 10.38
CA LYS A 128 -14.93 -5.36 11.32
C LYS A 128 -16.03 -6.19 10.66
N ALA A 129 -15.98 -7.51 10.93
CA ALA A 129 -16.89 -8.52 10.41
C ALA A 129 -18.12 -8.80 11.32
N LEU A 130 -18.69 -7.77 11.95
CA LEU A 130 -19.77 -7.95 12.93
C LEU A 130 -21.13 -8.28 12.31
N LYS A 131 -21.97 -9.01 13.06
CA LYS A 131 -23.36 -9.29 12.67
C LYS A 131 -24.28 -8.06 12.82
N THR A 132 -23.90 -7.09 13.64
CA THR A 132 -24.70 -5.89 13.94
C THR A 132 -24.27 -4.69 13.10
N LYS A 133 -25.09 -3.64 13.09
CA LYS A 133 -24.73 -2.35 12.48
C LYS A 133 -23.52 -1.76 13.20
N LEU A 134 -22.63 -1.14 12.44
CA LEU A 134 -21.43 -0.52 12.95
C LEU A 134 -21.67 0.95 13.34
N GLY A 135 -21.16 1.32 14.51
CA GLY A 135 -21.34 2.63 15.13
C GLY A 135 -20.16 3.60 14.90
N PRO A 136 -20.36 4.90 15.20
CA PRO A 136 -19.33 5.93 15.06
C PRO A 136 -18.12 5.75 16.00
N ASN A 137 -18.25 4.91 17.04
CA ASN A 137 -17.15 4.59 17.95
C ASN A 137 -15.95 3.97 17.22
N LEU A 138 -16.18 3.20 16.14
CA LEU A 138 -15.12 2.55 15.38
C LEU A 138 -14.24 3.55 14.62
N VAL A 139 -14.80 4.70 14.23
CA VAL A 139 -14.02 5.78 13.62
C VAL A 139 -13.02 6.32 14.63
N ARG A 140 -13.45 6.55 15.87
CA ARG A 140 -12.58 7.02 16.97
C ARG A 140 -11.56 5.97 17.39
N GLU A 141 -11.96 4.69 17.39
CA GLU A 141 -11.05 3.56 17.63
C GLU A 141 -9.94 3.54 16.57
N LEU A 142 -10.30 3.68 15.29
CA LEU A 142 -9.33 3.77 14.19
C LEU A 142 -8.45 5.02 14.28
N GLU A 143 -8.98 6.18 14.67
CA GLU A 143 -8.16 7.38 14.91
C GLU A 143 -7.07 7.10 15.97
N GLY A 144 -7.40 6.34 17.01
CA GLY A 144 -6.46 5.94 18.05
C GLY A 144 -5.31 5.05 17.55
N THR A 145 -5.45 4.37 16.40
CA THR A 145 -4.41 3.49 15.88
C THR A 145 -3.25 4.23 15.23
N PHE A 146 -3.44 5.49 14.80
CA PHE A 146 -2.38 6.28 14.16
C PHE A 146 -1.18 6.49 15.10
N ALA A 147 -1.44 6.76 16.38
CA ALA A 147 -0.39 6.90 17.38
C ALA A 147 0.36 5.59 17.66
N SER A 148 -0.34 4.46 17.52
CA SER A 148 0.14 3.11 17.80
C SER A 148 0.72 2.40 16.57
N ALA A 149 0.75 3.05 15.41
CA ALA A 149 1.29 2.46 14.20
C ALA A 149 2.80 2.16 14.35
N PRO A 150 3.30 1.03 13.82
CA PRO A 150 4.71 0.66 13.91
C PRO A 150 5.66 1.71 13.32
N ALA A 151 6.93 1.65 13.73
CA ALA A 151 7.99 2.44 13.10
C ALA A 151 8.03 2.17 11.58
N GLY A 152 8.16 3.23 10.77
CA GLY A 152 8.10 3.16 9.30
C GLY A 152 6.70 3.37 8.68
N TRP A 153 5.64 3.27 9.50
CA TRP A 153 4.26 3.58 9.09
C TRP A 153 3.74 4.93 9.58
N ARG A 154 4.41 5.52 10.58
CA ARG A 154 4.15 6.89 11.05
C ARG A 154 4.95 7.87 10.21
N THR A 155 4.30 8.42 9.19
CA THR A 155 4.90 9.31 8.19
C THR A 155 4.28 10.71 8.20
N GLY A 156 3.13 10.88 8.88
CA GLY A 156 2.30 12.08 8.73
C GLY A 156 1.48 12.09 7.43
N ASP A 157 1.71 11.12 6.53
CA ASP A 157 0.99 10.92 5.28
C ASP A 157 0.31 9.54 5.25
N GLU A 158 -0.01 8.95 6.40
CA GLU A 158 -0.79 7.71 6.49
C GLU A 158 -2.30 7.94 6.31
N VAL A 159 -3.00 6.87 5.89
CA VAL A 159 -4.47 6.80 5.80
C VAL A 159 -4.99 5.64 6.64
N GLY A 160 -6.09 5.89 7.36
CA GLY A 160 -6.82 4.87 8.10
C GLY A 160 -7.96 4.33 7.26
N VAL A 161 -8.11 3.01 7.19
CA VAL A 161 -9.16 2.35 6.41
C VAL A 161 -9.98 1.45 7.33
N LEU A 162 -11.28 1.71 7.43
CA LEU A 162 -12.24 0.87 8.13
C LEU A 162 -13.02 0.03 7.12
N VAL A 163 -12.89 -1.28 7.19
CA VAL A 163 -13.48 -2.22 6.22
C VAL A 163 -14.55 -3.08 6.88
N SER A 164 -15.73 -3.16 6.27
CA SER A 164 -16.87 -3.93 6.80
C SER A 164 -17.73 -4.55 5.70
N PRO A 165 -18.39 -5.71 5.94
CA PRO A 165 -19.37 -6.25 5.00
C PRO A 165 -20.74 -5.56 5.10
N ARG A 166 -20.86 -4.47 5.87
CA ARG A 166 -22.09 -3.70 6.03
C ARG A 166 -21.88 -2.24 5.65
N GLU A 167 -22.95 -1.62 5.13
CA GLU A 167 -22.96 -0.20 4.80
C GLU A 167 -22.62 0.68 6.01
N ALA A 168 -21.97 1.81 5.75
CA ALA A 168 -21.76 2.83 6.76
C ALA A 168 -23.12 3.33 7.28
N THR A 169 -23.27 3.47 8.59
CA THR A 169 -24.43 4.14 9.17
C THR A 169 -24.32 5.66 9.02
N ARG A 170 -25.41 6.40 9.23
CA ARG A 170 -25.36 7.88 9.23
C ARG A 170 -24.33 8.40 10.25
N GLY A 171 -24.31 7.81 11.44
CA GLY A 171 -23.34 8.16 12.49
C GLY A 171 -21.90 7.92 12.06
N VAL A 172 -21.61 6.80 11.39
CA VAL A 172 -20.27 6.52 10.82
C VAL A 172 -19.89 7.57 9.79
N ARG A 173 -20.77 7.88 8.82
CA ARG A 173 -20.51 8.89 7.78
C ARG A 173 -20.21 10.27 8.39
N GLU A 174 -21.02 10.68 9.37
CA GLU A 174 -20.82 11.94 10.08
C GLU A 174 -19.53 11.96 10.91
N ALA A 175 -19.16 10.84 11.55
CA ALA A 175 -17.90 10.74 12.30
C ALA A 175 -16.69 10.82 11.35
N LEU A 176 -16.73 10.09 10.23
CA LEU A 176 -15.71 10.11 9.19
C LEU A 176 -15.48 11.56 8.71
N ALA A 177 -16.57 12.27 8.36
CA ALA A 177 -16.52 13.65 7.86
C ALA A 177 -15.96 14.66 8.88
N ARG A 178 -16.18 14.44 10.18
CA ARG A 178 -15.65 15.33 11.23
C ARG A 178 -14.18 15.06 11.58
N SER A 179 -13.69 13.86 11.31
CA SER A 179 -12.32 13.48 11.65
C SER A 179 -11.29 14.45 11.07
N ALA A 180 -10.22 14.69 11.82
CA ALA A 180 -9.04 15.40 11.33
C ALA A 180 -8.08 14.48 10.57
N PHE A 181 -8.20 13.15 10.77
CA PHE A 181 -7.34 12.17 10.13
C PHE A 181 -7.82 11.84 8.70
N PRO A 182 -6.93 11.46 7.77
CA PRO A 182 -7.32 10.91 6.47
C PRO A 182 -7.94 9.52 6.67
N LEU A 183 -9.26 9.40 6.50
CA LEU A 183 -9.99 8.16 6.78
C LEU A 183 -10.86 7.72 5.60
N VAL A 184 -10.85 6.41 5.35
CA VAL A 184 -11.67 5.75 4.33
C VAL A 184 -12.53 4.67 4.97
N TRP A 185 -13.81 4.63 4.62
CA TRP A 185 -14.69 3.49 4.87
C TRP A 185 -14.79 2.63 3.62
N MET A 186 -14.69 1.32 3.73
CA MET A 186 -14.89 0.40 2.60
C MET A 186 -15.92 -0.68 2.94
N LEU A 187 -16.86 -0.88 2.03
CA LEU A 187 -17.83 -1.97 2.05
C LEU A 187 -17.30 -3.14 1.23
N VAL A 188 -16.64 -4.09 1.88
CA VAL A 188 -16.17 -5.33 1.24
C VAL A 188 -17.06 -6.48 1.70
N GLY A 189 -17.80 -7.07 0.77
CA GLY A 189 -18.63 -8.23 1.08
C GLY A 189 -17.78 -9.44 1.48
N ARG A 190 -18.41 -10.40 2.17
CA ARG A 190 -17.75 -11.68 2.53
C ARG A 190 -17.42 -12.55 1.31
N ASP A 191 -18.03 -12.21 0.17
CA ASP A 191 -17.75 -12.75 -1.17
C ASP A 191 -16.48 -12.14 -1.80
N GLY A 192 -15.81 -11.21 -1.12
CA GLY A 192 -14.60 -10.56 -1.63
C GLY A 192 -14.87 -9.44 -2.64
N VAL A 193 -16.11 -8.94 -2.71
CA VAL A 193 -16.47 -7.85 -3.62
C VAL A 193 -16.44 -6.52 -2.88
N LEU A 194 -15.63 -5.56 -3.35
CA LEU A 194 -15.71 -4.18 -2.90
C LEU A 194 -16.90 -3.48 -3.57
N ARG A 195 -17.85 -3.02 -2.76
CA ARG A 195 -19.13 -2.45 -3.23
C ARG A 195 -19.18 -0.92 -3.08
N GLN A 196 -18.47 -0.37 -2.11
CA GLN A 196 -18.44 1.07 -1.83
C GLN A 196 -17.15 1.45 -1.11
N ALA A 197 -16.65 2.64 -1.40
CA ALA A 197 -15.67 3.35 -0.58
C ALA A 197 -16.25 4.72 -0.19
N LEU A 198 -15.91 5.29 0.96
CA LEU A 198 -16.27 6.65 1.36
C LEU A 198 -15.05 7.31 1.98
N TRP A 199 -14.75 8.54 1.61
CA TRP A 199 -13.60 9.28 2.11
C TRP A 199 -14.03 10.65 2.64
N ASN A 200 -13.42 11.10 3.74
CA ASN A 200 -13.59 12.44 4.30
C ASN A 200 -12.78 13.57 3.62
N GLY A 201 -12.02 13.30 2.55
CA GLY A 201 -11.35 14.33 1.74
C GLY A 201 -10.27 15.14 2.46
N ARG A 202 -9.74 14.65 3.60
CA ARG A 202 -8.72 15.36 4.40
C ARG A 202 -7.34 15.42 3.75
N LYS A 203 -7.03 14.58 2.75
CA LYS A 203 -5.99 14.91 1.76
C LYS A 203 -6.71 15.44 0.52
N LYS A 204 -6.34 16.64 0.07
CA LYS A 204 -6.80 17.17 -1.21
C LYS A 204 -6.22 16.30 -2.33
N GLU A 205 -7.04 15.39 -2.82
CA GLU A 205 -7.06 14.82 -4.17
C GLU A 205 -8.47 14.19 -4.30
N GLY A 206 -9.16 14.42 -5.41
CA GLY A 206 -10.61 14.31 -5.52
C GLY A 206 -11.13 12.87 -5.47
N GLY A 207 -12.38 12.73 -5.02
CA GLY A 207 -13.10 11.46 -5.16
C GLY A 207 -14.43 11.42 -4.41
N ALA A 208 -15.52 11.79 -5.07
CA ALA A 208 -16.87 11.36 -4.70
C ALA A 208 -17.06 9.93 -5.18
N ALA A 209 -17.30 8.99 -4.25
CA ALA A 209 -17.25 7.58 -4.55
C ALA A 209 -18.57 7.01 -5.10
N VAL A 210 -18.48 6.30 -6.24
CA VAL A 210 -19.05 4.96 -6.47
C VAL A 210 -18.13 4.23 -7.47
N GLY A 211 -17.45 3.17 -7.03
CA GLY A 211 -16.64 2.28 -7.88
C GLY A 211 -15.20 2.73 -8.12
N LEU A 212 -14.35 2.72 -7.08
CA LEU A 212 -12.87 2.76 -7.16
C LEU A 212 -12.21 3.77 -8.13
N THR A 213 -12.88 4.83 -8.53
CA THR A 213 -12.26 5.83 -9.41
C THR A 213 -11.44 6.82 -8.58
N TRP A 214 -10.14 6.94 -8.86
CA TRP A 214 -9.30 8.01 -8.34
C TRP A 214 -9.33 9.18 -9.34
N ASP A 215 -9.84 10.35 -8.96
CA ASP A 215 -10.07 11.49 -9.87
C ASP A 215 -10.87 11.13 -11.15
N GLY A 216 -11.67 10.06 -11.12
CA GLY A 216 -12.41 9.55 -12.28
C GLY A 216 -11.68 8.49 -13.11
N GLU A 217 -10.43 8.17 -12.77
CA GLU A 217 -9.64 7.11 -13.39
C GLU A 217 -9.80 5.77 -12.66
N GLU A 218 -9.93 4.69 -13.43
CA GLU A 218 -10.02 3.34 -12.89
C GLU A 218 -8.65 2.87 -12.36
N LEU A 219 -8.64 2.24 -11.18
CA LEU A 219 -7.42 1.64 -10.62
C LEU A 219 -7.07 0.35 -11.38
N SER A 220 -5.84 0.25 -11.86
CA SER A 220 -5.33 -0.88 -12.65
C SER A 220 -5.06 -2.16 -11.85
N GLY A 221 -5.07 -2.08 -10.52
CA GLY A 221 -4.73 -3.17 -9.62
C GLY A 221 -3.23 -3.25 -9.31
N MET A 222 -2.91 -3.85 -8.17
CA MET A 222 -1.54 -3.96 -7.65
C MET A 222 -0.60 -4.74 -8.60
N ASP A 223 -1.13 -5.70 -9.36
CA ASP A 223 -0.32 -6.49 -10.30
C ASP A 223 0.25 -5.62 -11.44
N ALA A 224 -0.50 -4.60 -11.89
CA ALA A 224 -0.02 -3.62 -12.86
C ALA A 224 1.05 -2.70 -12.25
N VAL A 225 0.79 -2.21 -11.03
CA VAL A 225 1.75 -1.39 -10.26
C VAL A 225 3.08 -2.13 -10.04
N GLU A 226 3.04 -3.42 -9.69
CA GLU A 226 4.24 -4.24 -9.55
C GLU A 226 5.03 -4.35 -10.87
N GLY A 227 4.32 -4.45 -12.00
CA GLY A 227 4.94 -4.42 -13.33
C GLY A 227 5.60 -3.08 -13.67
N GLU A 228 4.96 -1.96 -13.32
CA GLU A 228 5.52 -0.62 -13.47
C GLU A 228 6.75 -0.42 -12.59
N MET A 229 6.69 -0.87 -11.33
CA MET A 229 7.83 -0.87 -10.40
C MET A 229 9.01 -1.66 -10.97
N ALA A 230 8.78 -2.88 -11.47
CA ALA A 230 9.82 -3.70 -12.07
C ALA A 230 10.44 -3.03 -13.32
N SER A 231 9.60 -2.37 -14.13
CA SER A 231 10.05 -1.63 -15.32
C SER A 231 10.87 -0.38 -14.95
N ALA A 232 10.45 0.34 -13.92
CA ALA A 232 11.17 1.49 -13.38
C ALA A 232 12.51 1.08 -12.73
N GLU A 233 12.53 -0.01 -11.97
CA GLU A 233 13.75 -0.60 -11.43
C GLU A 233 14.73 -0.98 -12.55
N LYS A 234 14.27 -1.65 -13.60
CA LYS A 234 15.13 -2.01 -14.75
C LYS A 234 15.72 -0.78 -15.44
N ARG A 235 14.91 0.25 -15.70
CA ARG A 235 15.38 1.51 -16.32
C ARG A 235 16.39 2.22 -15.43
N TRP A 236 16.11 2.29 -14.12
CA TRP A 236 16.98 2.92 -13.15
C TRP A 236 18.30 2.16 -13.00
N MET A 237 18.29 0.82 -13.00
CA MET A 237 19.54 0.05 -13.03
C MET A 237 20.37 0.30 -14.28
N GLY A 238 19.70 0.36 -15.44
CA GLY A 238 20.34 0.64 -16.72
C GLY A 238 21.09 1.96 -16.79
N MET A 239 20.75 2.94 -15.93
CA MET A 239 21.40 4.25 -15.96
C MET A 239 22.79 4.26 -15.31
N TRP A 240 23.11 3.25 -14.51
CA TRP A 240 24.36 3.13 -13.76
C TRP A 240 25.38 2.22 -14.46
N MET A 241 24.96 1.56 -15.54
CA MET A 241 25.78 0.63 -16.30
C MET A 241 26.39 1.32 -17.52
N ASP A 242 27.71 1.47 -17.54
CA ASP A 242 28.44 1.79 -18.76
C ASP A 242 28.61 0.49 -19.58
N GLY A 243 27.92 0.36 -20.72
CA GLY A 243 28.23 -0.71 -21.69
C GLY A 243 27.22 -1.87 -21.83
N GLY A 244 26.04 -1.79 -21.21
CA GLY A 244 24.91 -2.68 -21.56
C GLY A 244 24.98 -4.13 -21.06
N GLY A 245 25.89 -4.46 -20.13
CA GLY A 245 25.89 -5.73 -19.39
C GLY A 245 24.77 -5.79 -18.34
N GLU A 246 24.56 -6.96 -17.73
CA GLU A 246 23.69 -7.12 -16.56
C GLU A 246 24.49 -6.99 -15.26
N MET A 247 23.99 -6.17 -14.33
CA MET A 247 24.57 -6.01 -12.99
C MET A 247 24.16 -7.17 -12.09
N GLY A 248 25.14 -7.83 -11.46
CA GLY A 248 24.89 -8.93 -10.54
C GLY A 248 24.23 -8.47 -9.23
N ASP A 249 23.56 -9.38 -8.51
CA ASP A 249 22.80 -9.03 -7.30
C ASP A 249 23.63 -8.29 -6.24
N ALA A 250 24.85 -8.75 -5.97
CA ALA A 250 25.75 -8.09 -5.00
C ALA A 250 26.09 -6.65 -5.41
N GLU A 251 26.32 -6.42 -6.71
CA GLU A 251 26.63 -5.10 -7.25
C GLU A 251 25.41 -4.17 -7.17
N ARG A 252 24.19 -4.69 -7.37
CA ARG A 252 22.95 -3.91 -7.22
C ARG A 252 22.79 -3.41 -5.78
N TRP A 253 23.06 -4.27 -4.79
CA TRP A 253 22.98 -3.91 -3.38
C TRP A 253 24.06 -2.88 -3.00
N GLU A 254 25.29 -3.08 -3.45
CA GLU A 254 26.39 -2.14 -3.22
C GLU A 254 26.09 -0.75 -3.80
N LEU A 255 25.62 -0.70 -5.05
CA LEU A 255 25.18 0.55 -5.69
C LEU A 255 24.08 1.23 -4.86
N LEU A 256 23.07 0.48 -4.43
CA LEU A 256 21.97 1.01 -3.64
C LEU A 256 22.47 1.60 -2.31
N GLU A 257 23.40 0.94 -1.62
CA GLU A 257 24.01 1.48 -0.39
C GLU A 257 24.75 2.80 -0.64
N VAL A 258 25.50 2.90 -1.74
CA VAL A 258 26.22 4.14 -2.10
C VAL A 258 25.24 5.25 -2.45
N VAL A 259 24.18 4.95 -3.22
CA VAL A 259 23.13 5.92 -3.55
C VAL A 259 22.43 6.42 -2.29
N GLU A 260 21.97 5.53 -1.41
CA GLU A 260 21.27 5.91 -0.18
C GLU A 260 22.16 6.75 0.75
N ARG A 261 23.47 6.48 0.79
CA ARG A 261 24.43 7.24 1.58
C ARG A 261 24.61 8.67 1.07
N ILE A 262 24.67 8.87 -0.25
CA ILE A 262 24.95 10.19 -0.86
C ILE A 262 23.66 10.98 -1.10
N PHE A 263 22.62 10.30 -1.57
CA PHE A 263 21.30 10.84 -1.89
C PHE A 263 20.20 9.98 -1.25
N PRO A 264 19.95 10.14 0.06
CA PRO A 264 18.96 9.35 0.78
C PRO A 264 17.56 9.44 0.17
N GLU A 265 17.25 10.55 -0.51
CA GLU A 265 15.96 10.78 -1.16
C GLU A 265 15.82 10.18 -2.57
N GLU A 266 16.90 9.72 -3.19
CA GLU A 266 16.87 9.14 -4.53
C GLU A 266 16.15 7.78 -4.57
N LYS A 267 15.37 7.57 -5.63
CA LYS A 267 14.73 6.30 -6.00
C LYS A 267 14.28 6.33 -7.48
N PRO A 268 13.94 5.18 -8.08
CA PRO A 268 13.32 5.17 -9.39
C PRO A 268 12.01 5.96 -9.40
N LEU A 269 11.81 6.73 -10.47
CA LEU A 269 10.55 7.44 -10.72
C LEU A 269 9.53 6.53 -11.43
N LEU A 270 8.41 6.26 -10.77
CA LEU A 270 7.27 5.53 -11.33
C LEU A 270 6.57 6.35 -12.40
N LEU A 271 6.32 7.64 -12.12
CA LEU A 271 5.59 8.55 -13.02
C LEU A 271 6.50 9.28 -14.01
N GLY A 272 7.78 8.93 -14.05
CA GLY A 272 8.77 9.57 -14.91
C GLY A 272 8.46 9.35 -16.39
N THR A 273 8.15 10.44 -17.12
CA THR A 273 7.90 10.40 -18.56
C THR A 273 9.18 10.20 -19.37
N GLY A 274 9.17 9.32 -20.38
CA GLY A 274 10.28 9.11 -21.30
C GLY A 274 11.52 8.49 -20.65
N LYS A 275 12.69 9.13 -20.82
CA LYS A 275 13.99 8.64 -20.30
C LYS A 275 14.28 9.05 -18.84
N ARG A 276 13.43 9.88 -18.22
CA ARG A 276 13.69 10.40 -16.86
C ARG A 276 13.21 9.38 -15.82
N CYS A 277 14.09 8.51 -15.38
CA CYS A 277 13.83 7.49 -14.34
C CYS A 277 14.42 7.84 -12.97
N SER A 278 15.10 8.98 -12.84
CA SER A 278 15.79 9.45 -11.62
C SER A 278 15.61 10.96 -11.45
N ALA A 279 15.67 11.43 -10.20
CA ALA A 279 15.67 12.85 -9.88
C ALA A 279 17.07 13.50 -10.03
N LEU A 280 18.13 12.70 -10.00
CA LEU A 280 19.53 13.17 -10.00
C LEU A 280 19.97 13.75 -11.35
N SER A 281 20.82 14.78 -11.28
CA SER A 281 21.53 15.36 -12.42
C SER A 281 22.59 14.39 -12.99
N LYS A 282 23.22 14.75 -14.12
CA LYS A 282 24.36 13.96 -14.64
C LYS A 282 25.56 14.01 -13.69
N GLU A 283 25.82 15.17 -13.12
CA GLU A 283 26.93 15.45 -12.20
C GLU A 283 26.74 14.71 -10.88
N GLU A 284 25.52 14.69 -10.34
CA GLU A 284 25.18 13.95 -9.13
C GLU A 284 25.35 12.44 -9.33
N ARG A 285 24.96 11.91 -10.49
CA ARG A 285 25.18 10.51 -10.85
C ARG A 285 26.67 10.18 -10.99
N ALA A 286 27.45 11.07 -11.59
CA ALA A 286 28.90 10.89 -11.68
C ALA A 286 29.56 10.79 -10.28
N ARG A 287 29.05 11.53 -9.28
CA ARG A 287 29.52 11.41 -7.89
C ARG A 287 29.26 10.03 -7.29
N VAL A 288 28.08 9.45 -7.53
CA VAL A 288 27.76 8.07 -7.08
C VAL A 288 28.70 7.06 -7.74
N VAL A 289 28.90 7.16 -9.07
CA VAL A 289 29.79 6.25 -9.81
C VAL A 289 31.23 6.36 -9.29
N GLN A 290 31.71 7.57 -9.03
CA GLN A 290 33.04 7.80 -8.47
C GLN A 290 33.18 7.18 -7.08
N ALA A 291 32.20 7.41 -6.19
CA ALA A 291 32.21 6.83 -4.85
C ALA A 291 32.15 5.29 -4.85
N LEU A 292 31.42 4.70 -5.81
CA LEU A 292 31.37 3.24 -5.98
C LEU A 292 32.74 2.68 -6.42
N ARG A 293 33.43 3.36 -7.35
CA ARG A 293 34.79 2.96 -7.78
C ARG A 293 35.80 3.04 -6.64
N GLU A 294 35.76 4.11 -5.86
CA GLU A 294 36.63 4.30 -4.69
C GLU A 294 36.42 3.21 -3.64
N ARG A 295 35.15 2.88 -3.33
CA ARG A 295 34.82 1.78 -2.41
C ARG A 295 35.41 0.45 -2.87
N ARG A 296 35.22 0.10 -4.14
CA ARG A 296 35.73 -1.16 -4.72
C ARG A 296 37.26 -1.23 -4.74
N ALA A 297 37.93 -0.10 -4.96
CA ALA A 297 39.40 -0.03 -4.91
C ALA A 297 39.92 -0.34 -3.49
N LEU A 298 39.32 0.27 -2.46
CA LEU A 298 39.69 0.05 -1.06
C LEU A 298 39.45 -1.40 -0.60
N GLU A 299 38.30 -1.98 -0.95
CA GLU A 299 37.99 -3.39 -0.62
C GLU A 299 38.93 -4.38 -1.34
N GLY A 300 39.40 -4.01 -2.55
CA GLY A 300 40.40 -4.78 -3.29
C GLY A 300 41.77 -4.77 -2.60
N GLU A 301 42.22 -3.60 -2.14
CA GLU A 301 43.49 -3.44 -1.42
C GLU A 301 43.50 -4.20 -0.09
N GLU A 302 42.41 -4.16 0.69
CA GLU A 302 42.28 -4.92 1.94
C GLU A 302 42.30 -6.44 1.72
N ARG A 303 41.67 -6.94 0.66
CA ARG A 303 41.70 -8.38 0.33
C ARG A 303 43.10 -8.84 -0.05
N VAL A 304 43.84 -8.04 -0.81
CA VAL A 304 45.23 -8.35 -1.15
C VAL A 304 46.09 -8.37 0.12
N ALA A 305 45.94 -7.37 0.99
CA ALA A 305 46.68 -7.29 2.26
C ALA A 305 46.34 -8.41 3.26
N ALA A 306 45.11 -8.94 3.25
CA ALA A 306 44.71 -10.06 4.11
C ALA A 306 45.12 -11.44 3.57
N SER A 307 45.57 -11.52 2.31
CA SER A 307 45.95 -12.77 1.64
C SER A 307 47.45 -12.99 1.48
N GLY A 308 48.27 -11.99 1.85
CA GLY A 308 49.74 -12.05 1.85
C GLY A 308 50.30 -12.15 3.26
#